data_AF-A0A1Y3AXZ8-F1
#
_entry.id   AF-A0A1Y3AXZ8-F1
#
_cell.length_a   1.000
_cell.length_b   1.000
_cell.length_c   1.000
_cell.angle_alpha   90.00
_cell.angle_beta   90.00
_cell.angle_gamma   90.00
#
_symmetry.space_group_name_H-M   'P 1'
#
loop_
_entity.id
_entity.type
_entity.pdbx_description
1 polymer ?
#
loop_
_entity_poly.entity_id
_entity_poly.type
_entity_poly.pdbx_seq_one_letter_code
_entity_poly.pdbx_strand_id
1 'polypeptide(L)'
;ITLCGDLANGRTVHSLARLLTHYKISLNYVSPPQLRMPNEVKEYVWSKNIVQKEFDSLESILSETDVLYMTRIQRERFGDMKEYKKYCGMYVITPQLMTKAKKRMIVMHPLPRVNEISPDFDNDPRAAYFRQAECGMYVRMALLAMVLGKF
;
A
#
# COMPACT_ATOMS: atom_id res chain seq x y z
N ILE A 1 -4.51 -8.15 -3.84
CA ILE A 1 -4.07 -6.79 -3.46
C ILE A 1 -2.65 -6.89 -2.95
N THR A 2 -1.75 -6.02 -3.39
CA THR A 2 -0.33 -6.04 -2.99
C THR A 2 -0.02 -4.80 -2.18
N LEU A 3 0.45 -4.98 -0.94
CA LEU A 3 0.90 -3.91 -0.05
C LEU A 3 2.43 -3.83 -0.13
N CYS A 4 2.98 -2.66 -0.42
CA CYS A 4 4.40 -2.49 -0.68
C CYS A 4 5.02 -1.32 0.08
N GLY A 5 6.19 -1.52 0.71
CA GLY A 5 6.96 -0.48 1.40
C GLY A 5 7.26 -0.82 2.86
N ASP A 6 7.11 0.17 3.75
CA ASP A 6 7.22 -0.01 5.19
C ASP A 6 5.89 -0.59 5.73
N LEU A 7 5.86 -1.91 5.89
CA LEU A 7 4.69 -2.64 6.40
C LEU A 7 4.76 -2.85 7.92
N ALA A 8 5.94 -2.79 8.52
CA ALA A 8 6.13 -2.90 9.96
C ALA A 8 5.47 -1.72 10.70
N ASN A 9 5.69 -0.49 10.21
CA ASN A 9 5.25 0.73 10.90
C ASN A 9 3.97 1.35 10.31
N GLY A 10 3.50 0.83 9.19
CA GLY A 10 2.39 1.40 8.44
C GLY A 10 1.02 1.16 9.11
N ARG A 11 0.64 2.01 10.08
CA ARG A 11 -0.68 1.95 10.75
C ARG A 11 -1.85 1.87 9.76
N THR A 12 -1.77 2.61 8.64
CA THR A 12 -2.79 2.59 7.60
C THR A 12 -2.90 1.23 6.92
N VAL A 13 -1.77 0.56 6.65
CA VAL A 13 -1.80 -0.77 6.01
C VAL A 13 -2.22 -1.87 6.97
N HIS A 14 -1.94 -1.73 8.27
CA HIS A 14 -2.48 -2.66 9.28
C HIS A 14 -3.99 -2.58 9.35
N SER A 15 -4.55 -1.37 9.45
CA SER A 15 -5.99 -1.15 9.46
C SER A 15 -6.64 -1.62 8.16
N LEU A 16 -6.02 -1.31 7.02
CA LEU A 16 -6.50 -1.75 5.71
C LEU A 16 -6.50 -3.27 5.57
N ALA A 17 -5.42 -3.96 5.96
CA ALA A 17 -5.34 -5.42 5.91
C ALA A 17 -6.44 -6.09 6.74
N ARG A 18 -6.72 -5.55 7.94
CA ARG A 18 -7.82 -6.03 8.79
C ARG A 18 -9.18 -5.76 8.16
N LEU A 19 -9.44 -4.55 7.65
CA LEU A 19 -10.70 -4.20 6.99
C LEU A 19 -10.96 -5.07 5.76
N LEU A 20 -9.93 -5.36 4.98
CA LEU A 20 -10.03 -6.16 3.77
C LEU A 20 -10.44 -7.62 4.04
N THR A 21 -10.32 -8.11 5.27
CA THR A 21 -10.79 -9.46 5.65
C THR A 21 -12.31 -9.64 5.50
N HIS A 22 -13.08 -8.55 5.41
CA HIS A 22 -14.51 -8.60 5.11
C HIS A 22 -14.82 -8.91 3.64
N TYR A 23 -13.80 -9.03 2.77
CA TYR A 23 -13.94 -9.26 1.34
C TYR A 23 -13.22 -10.54 0.90
N LYS A 24 -13.67 -11.13 -0.22
CA LYS A 24 -13.01 -12.28 -0.86
C LYS A 24 -11.81 -11.79 -1.67
N ILE A 25 -10.64 -11.76 -1.04
CA ILE A 25 -9.41 -11.27 -1.65
C ILE A 25 -8.21 -12.18 -1.33
N SER A 26 -7.09 -11.91 -2.00
CA SER A 26 -5.75 -12.36 -1.60
C SER A 26 -4.87 -11.15 -1.28
N LEU A 27 -3.96 -11.31 -0.31
CA LEU A 27 -3.00 -10.30 0.10
C LEU A 27 -1.57 -10.73 -0.24
N ASN A 28 -0.83 -9.84 -0.88
CA ASN A 28 0.60 -9.99 -1.13
C ASN A 28 1.35 -8.89 -0.37
N TYR A 29 2.49 -9.23 0.20
CA TYR A 29 3.35 -8.30 0.94
C TYR A 29 4.70 -8.17 0.25
N VAL A 30 5.12 -6.93 -0.03
CA VAL A 30 6.42 -6.61 -0.62
C VAL A 30 7.11 -5.59 0.26
N SER A 31 8.11 -6.02 1.02
CA SER A 31 8.81 -5.16 1.98
C SER A 31 10.22 -5.68 2.22
N PRO A 32 11.16 -4.80 2.62
CA PRO A 32 12.45 -5.27 3.11
C PRO A 32 12.28 -6.19 4.33
N PRO A 33 13.21 -7.13 4.59
CA PRO A 33 13.12 -8.07 5.70
C PRO A 33 12.86 -7.40 7.07
N GLN A 34 13.44 -6.23 7.30
CA GLN A 34 13.33 -5.46 8.54
C GLN A 34 11.98 -4.74 8.69
N LEU A 35 11.23 -4.54 7.60
CA LEU A 35 9.98 -3.78 7.60
C LEU A 35 8.78 -4.65 7.20
N ARG A 36 8.86 -5.96 7.47
CA ARG A 36 7.78 -6.92 7.19
C ARG A 36 6.53 -6.62 8.00
N MET A 37 5.38 -7.07 7.46
CA MET A 37 4.09 -7.00 8.15
C MET A 37 4.20 -7.71 9.52
N PRO A 38 3.77 -7.07 10.63
CA PRO A 38 3.82 -7.68 11.95
C PRO A 38 3.03 -9.00 12.00
N ASN A 39 3.55 -9.98 12.74
CA ASN A 39 2.93 -11.31 12.84
C ASN A 39 1.50 -11.24 13.37
N GLU A 40 1.21 -10.38 14.35
CA GLU A 40 -0.14 -10.20 14.88
C GLU A 40 -1.17 -9.82 13.79
N VAL A 41 -0.77 -8.98 12.83
CA VAL A 41 -1.65 -8.61 11.70
C VAL A 41 -1.81 -9.80 10.75
N LYS A 42 -0.72 -10.50 10.43
CA LYS A 42 -0.77 -11.69 9.55
C LYS A 42 -1.61 -12.81 10.15
N GLU A 43 -1.50 -13.05 11.45
CA GLU A 43 -2.28 -14.03 12.20
C GLU A 43 -3.77 -13.67 12.22
N TYR A 44 -4.09 -12.39 12.44
CA TYR A 44 -5.47 -11.92 12.34
C TYR A 44 -6.05 -12.17 10.94
N VAL A 45 -5.33 -11.79 9.89
CA VAL A 45 -5.76 -12.01 8.50
C VAL A 45 -5.89 -13.51 8.17
N TRP A 46 -4.96 -14.33 8.68
CA TRP A 46 -5.00 -15.78 8.54
C TRP A 46 -6.22 -16.39 9.23
N SER A 47 -6.57 -15.93 10.43
CA SER A 47 -7.76 -16.38 11.16
C SER A 47 -9.09 -16.13 10.41
N LYS A 48 -9.06 -15.27 9.38
CA LYS A 48 -10.18 -14.97 8.48
C LYS A 48 -10.14 -15.74 7.16
N ASN A 49 -9.25 -16.73 7.04
CA ASN A 49 -9.06 -17.56 5.84
C ASN A 49 -8.68 -16.78 4.58
N ILE A 50 -7.98 -15.65 4.72
CA ILE A 50 -7.46 -14.87 3.60
C ILE A 50 -6.08 -15.39 3.22
N VAL A 51 -5.88 -15.69 1.94
CA VAL A 51 -4.58 -16.14 1.40
C VAL A 51 -3.57 -14.99 1.46
N GLN A 52 -2.40 -15.28 2.02
CA GLN A 52 -1.31 -14.33 2.20
C GLN A 52 -0.01 -14.87 1.59
N LYS A 53 0.74 -14.03 0.88
CA LYS A 53 2.06 -14.36 0.32
C LYS A 53 3.05 -13.20 0.51
N GLU A 54 4.31 -13.51 0.75
CA GLU A 54 5.41 -12.54 0.82
C GLU A 54 6.30 -12.66 -0.42
N PHE A 55 6.77 -11.52 -0.94
CA PHE A 55 7.64 -11.44 -2.11
C PHE A 55 8.78 -10.45 -1.85
N ASP A 56 9.98 -10.77 -2.32
CA ASP A 56 11.16 -9.93 -2.14
C ASP A 56 11.23 -8.77 -3.15
N SER A 57 10.61 -8.95 -4.33
CA SER A 57 10.59 -7.96 -5.40
C SER A 57 9.17 -7.63 -5.85
N LEU A 58 8.90 -6.34 -6.04
CA LEU A 58 7.62 -5.88 -6.58
C LEU A 58 7.38 -6.42 -7.99
N GLU A 59 8.43 -6.49 -8.81
CA GLU A 59 8.36 -6.96 -10.18
C GLU A 59 7.79 -8.39 -10.28
N SER A 60 8.16 -9.28 -9.36
CA SER A 60 7.74 -10.69 -9.39
C SER A 60 6.23 -10.91 -9.29
N ILE A 61 5.50 -9.97 -8.68
CA ILE A 61 4.06 -10.10 -8.39
C ILE A 61 3.20 -9.07 -9.14
N LEU A 62 3.82 -8.15 -9.88
CA LEU A 62 3.14 -7.02 -10.48
C LEU A 62 2.12 -7.43 -11.55
N SER A 63 2.41 -8.50 -12.29
CA SER A 63 1.53 -9.06 -13.33
C SER A 63 0.26 -9.72 -12.77
N GLU A 64 0.24 -10.09 -11.48
CA GLU A 64 -0.92 -10.66 -10.79
C GLU A 64 -1.66 -9.62 -9.93
N THR A 65 -1.10 -8.43 -9.75
CA THR A 65 -1.62 -7.40 -8.84
C THR A 65 -2.74 -6.56 -9.47
N ASP A 66 -3.94 -6.57 -8.88
CA ASP A 66 -5.06 -5.69 -9.30
C ASP A 66 -5.07 -4.33 -8.58
N VAL A 67 -4.59 -4.30 -7.34
CA VAL A 67 -4.43 -3.07 -6.54
C VAL A 67 -3.06 -3.10 -5.92
N LEU A 68 -2.22 -2.14 -6.29
CA LEU A 68 -0.92 -1.90 -5.69
C LEU A 68 -1.05 -0.75 -4.69
N TYR A 69 -0.88 -1.04 -3.41
CA TYR A 69 -0.94 -0.06 -2.34
C TYR A 69 0.48 0.22 -1.83
N MET A 70 1.04 1.34 -2.27
CA MET A 70 2.40 1.75 -1.92
C MET A 70 2.40 2.50 -0.58
N THR A 71 3.46 2.35 0.20
CA THR A 71 3.76 3.16 1.39
C THR A 71 5.18 3.70 1.33
N ARG A 72 5.36 4.92 1.86
CA ARG A 72 6.69 5.50 2.04
C ARG A 72 7.49 4.74 3.09
N ILE A 73 8.81 4.67 2.91
CA ILE A 73 9.74 4.29 3.98
C ILE A 73 9.82 5.46 4.97
N GLN A 74 9.43 5.24 6.22
CA GLN A 74 9.32 6.29 7.23
C GLN A 74 10.69 6.65 7.81
N ARG A 75 11.34 7.69 7.25
CA ARG A 75 12.67 8.16 7.70
C ARG A 75 12.73 8.37 9.21
N GLU A 76 11.68 8.94 9.79
CA GLU A 76 11.56 9.25 11.21
C GLU A 76 11.54 8.03 12.15
N ARG A 77 11.47 6.79 11.62
CA ARG A 77 11.47 5.55 12.40
C ARG A 77 12.84 4.87 12.48
N PHE A 78 13.83 5.37 11.74
CA PHE A 78 15.18 4.82 11.76
C PHE A 78 16.05 5.59 12.73
N GLY A 79 16.80 4.87 13.58
CA GLY A 79 17.79 5.47 14.47
C GLY A 79 19.07 5.92 13.74
N ASP A 80 19.38 5.31 12.59
CA ASP A 80 20.53 5.63 11.75
C ASP A 80 20.10 5.95 10.30
N MET A 81 20.55 7.09 9.80
CA MET A 81 20.35 7.51 8.42
C MET A 81 20.98 6.57 7.40
N LYS A 82 22.05 5.83 7.76
CA LYS A 82 22.63 4.81 6.87
C LYS A 82 21.67 3.65 6.65
N GLU A 83 20.94 3.25 7.69
CA GLU A 83 19.95 2.19 7.61
C GLU A 83 18.76 2.63 6.75
N TYR A 84 18.24 3.84 6.97
CA TYR A 84 17.19 4.42 6.12
C TYR A 84 17.58 4.43 4.64
N LYS A 85 18.81 4.86 4.31
CA LYS A 85 19.30 4.93 2.92
C LYS A 85 19.41 3.57 2.24
N LYS A 86 19.52 2.45 2.98
CA LYS A 86 19.51 1.11 2.40
C LYS A 86 18.13 0.75 1.83
N TYR A 87 17.06 1.20 2.48
CA TYR A 87 15.68 0.84 2.12
C TYR A 87 14.99 1.90 1.26
N CYS A 88 15.36 3.16 1.44
CA CYS A 88 14.84 4.26 0.64
C CYS A 88 15.17 4.05 -0.84
N GLY A 89 14.14 3.97 -1.68
CA GLY A 89 14.30 3.76 -3.12
C GLY A 89 14.45 2.30 -3.56
N MET A 90 14.31 1.31 -2.66
CA MET A 90 14.29 -0.10 -3.06
C MET A 90 13.06 -0.45 -3.90
N TYR A 91 11.91 0.16 -3.59
CA TYR A 91 10.65 -0.06 -4.30
C TYR A 91 10.18 1.28 -4.87
N VAL A 92 10.49 1.51 -6.14
CA VAL A 92 10.12 2.73 -6.85
C VAL A 92 9.22 2.38 -8.02
N ILE A 93 8.06 3.01 -8.06
CA ILE A 93 7.16 2.95 -9.22
C ILE A 93 7.67 3.89 -10.29
N THR A 94 8.01 3.32 -11.45
CA THR A 94 8.38 4.07 -12.66
C THR A 94 7.48 3.66 -13.82
N PRO A 95 7.29 4.51 -14.85
CA PRO A 95 6.56 4.12 -16.06
C PRO A 95 7.10 2.83 -16.68
N GLN A 96 8.43 2.63 -16.67
CA GLN A 96 9.09 1.44 -17.19
C GLN A 96 8.69 0.18 -16.42
N LEU A 97 8.72 0.22 -15.08
CA LEU A 97 8.26 -0.91 -14.26
C LEU A 97 6.78 -1.22 -14.52
N MET A 98 5.96 -0.18 -14.65
CA MET A 98 4.52 -0.28 -14.84
C MET A 98 4.10 -0.81 -16.22
N THR A 99 5.03 -1.02 -17.14
CA THR A 99 4.80 -1.78 -18.39
C THR A 99 4.54 -3.28 -18.12
N LYS A 100 5.09 -3.83 -17.04
CA LYS A 100 4.92 -5.24 -16.63
C LYS A 100 3.61 -5.48 -15.86
N ALA A 101 2.94 -4.39 -15.48
CA ALA A 101 1.75 -4.42 -14.66
C ALA A 101 0.50 -4.70 -15.51
N LYS A 102 -0.57 -5.21 -14.87
CA LYS A 102 -1.85 -5.41 -15.56
C LYS A 102 -2.35 -4.11 -16.18
N LYS A 103 -3.06 -4.21 -17.30
CA LYS A 103 -3.78 -3.06 -17.88
C LYS A 103 -4.90 -2.59 -16.95
N ARG A 104 -5.67 -3.54 -16.40
CA ARG A 104 -6.76 -3.27 -15.45
C ARG A 104 -6.26 -3.43 -14.01
N MET A 105 -5.59 -2.40 -13.51
CA MET A 105 -5.19 -2.29 -12.10
C MET A 105 -5.18 -0.84 -11.67
N ILE A 106 -5.04 -0.60 -10.37
CA ILE A 106 -4.83 0.74 -9.82
C ILE A 106 -3.62 0.77 -8.87
N VAL A 107 -2.97 1.93 -8.81
CA VAL A 107 -1.91 2.25 -7.85
C VAL A 107 -2.44 3.28 -6.87
N MET A 108 -2.40 2.92 -5.58
CA MET A 108 -2.87 3.70 -4.45
C MET A 108 -1.70 4.04 -3.53
N HIS A 109 -1.81 5.16 -2.82
CA HIS A 109 -0.80 5.63 -1.89
C HIS A 109 -1.46 6.55 -0.85
N PRO A 110 -1.22 6.39 0.46
CA PRO A 110 -1.85 7.20 1.50
C PRO A 110 -1.38 8.66 1.52
N LEU A 111 -0.25 8.96 0.84
CA LEU A 111 0.45 10.25 0.81
C LEU A 111 0.96 10.70 2.21
N PRO A 112 1.90 11.66 2.28
CA PRO A 112 2.69 12.20 1.17
C PRO A 112 3.66 11.16 0.62
N ARG A 113 3.96 11.24 -0.69
CA ARG A 113 5.03 10.44 -1.30
C ARG A 113 6.37 11.16 -1.23
N VAL A 114 7.48 10.41 -1.22
CA VAL A 114 8.83 10.96 -1.31
C VAL A 114 9.43 10.65 -2.68
N ASN A 115 9.95 9.43 -2.84
CA ASN A 115 10.65 8.98 -4.06
C ASN A 115 10.15 7.61 -4.55
N GLU A 116 9.26 6.96 -3.79
CA GLU A 116 8.73 5.63 -4.05
C GLU A 116 7.75 5.58 -5.24
N ILE A 117 7.29 6.73 -5.74
CA ILE A 117 6.51 6.84 -6.97
C ILE A 117 7.08 8.00 -7.79
N SER A 118 7.57 7.73 -9.00
CA SER A 118 8.05 8.75 -9.93
C SER A 118 6.90 9.69 -10.32
N PRO A 119 7.11 11.02 -10.35
CA PRO A 119 6.16 11.97 -10.91
C PRO A 119 5.75 11.69 -12.37
N ASP A 120 6.63 11.04 -13.14
CA ASP A 120 6.32 10.67 -14.53
C ASP A 120 5.17 9.66 -14.64
N PHE A 121 4.83 8.98 -13.54
CA PHE A 121 3.72 8.04 -13.47
C PHE A 121 2.37 8.73 -13.20
N ASP A 122 2.34 10.04 -12.89
CA ASP A 122 1.12 10.75 -12.48
C ASP A 122 0.04 10.78 -13.56
N ASN A 123 0.47 10.82 -14.82
CA ASN A 123 -0.42 10.86 -15.98
C ASN A 123 -0.95 9.47 -16.38
N ASP A 124 -0.47 8.39 -15.75
CA ASP A 124 -0.99 7.05 -16.02
C ASP A 124 -2.43 6.93 -15.46
N PRO A 125 -3.42 6.46 -16.22
CA PRO A 125 -4.80 6.34 -15.74
C PRO A 125 -4.93 5.45 -14.49
N ARG A 126 -3.99 4.52 -14.29
CA ARG A 126 -3.93 3.63 -13.14
C ARG A 126 -3.45 4.34 -11.86
N ALA A 127 -2.82 5.51 -11.97
CA ALA A 127 -2.45 6.34 -10.82
C ALA A 127 -3.71 6.89 -10.14
N ALA A 128 -4.05 6.36 -8.97
CA ALA A 128 -5.30 6.63 -8.28
C ALA A 128 -5.13 7.41 -6.96
N TYR A 129 -3.90 7.69 -6.52
CA TYR A 129 -3.63 8.28 -5.20
C TYR A 129 -4.19 9.71 -5.01
N PHE A 130 -4.31 10.52 -6.07
CA PHE A 130 -5.00 11.82 -5.96
C PHE A 130 -6.52 11.66 -5.89
N ARG A 131 -7.11 10.78 -6.72
CA ARG A 131 -8.54 10.43 -6.64
C ARG A 131 -8.87 9.82 -5.28
N GLN A 132 -7.99 9.00 -4.72
CA GLN A 132 -8.10 8.44 -3.38
C GLN A 132 -8.17 9.54 -2.31
N ALA A 133 -7.34 10.59 -2.41
CA ALA A 133 -7.37 11.70 -1.47
C ALA A 133 -8.70 12.45 -1.53
N GLU A 134 -9.22 12.71 -2.74
CA GLU A 134 -10.54 13.31 -2.94
C GLU A 134 -11.67 12.44 -2.35
N CYS A 135 -11.66 11.13 -2.63
CA CYS A 135 -12.59 10.17 -2.02
C CYS A 135 -12.58 10.24 -0.49
N GLY A 136 -11.41 10.50 0.11
CA GLY A 136 -11.27 10.68 1.55
C GLY A 136 -12.09 11.84 2.12
N MET A 137 -12.29 12.92 1.36
CA MET A 137 -13.16 14.04 1.75
C MET A 137 -14.62 13.57 1.84
N TYR A 138 -15.13 12.95 0.76
CA TYR A 138 -16.52 12.50 0.70
C TYR A 138 -16.84 11.41 1.73
N VAL A 139 -15.93 10.46 1.95
CA VAL A 139 -16.09 9.42 2.99
C VAL A 139 -16.19 10.05 4.39
N ARG A 140 -15.37 11.07 4.69
CA ARG A 140 -15.43 11.75 5.99
C ARG A 140 -16.70 12.58 6.14
N MET A 141 -17.17 13.24 5.09
CA MET A 141 -18.46 13.94 5.10
C MET A 141 -19.61 12.98 5.42
N ALA A 142 -19.65 11.82 4.74
CA ALA A 142 -20.65 10.79 4.99
C ALA A 142 -20.57 10.26 6.43
N LEU A 143 -19.35 9.96 6.92
CA LEU A 143 -19.14 9.48 8.28
C LEU A 143 -19.64 10.48 9.33
N LEU A 144 -19.30 11.76 9.20
CA LEU A 144 -19.76 12.81 10.11
C LEU A 144 -21.29 12.95 10.07
N ALA A 145 -21.88 12.93 8.88
CA ALA A 145 -23.32 13.04 8.73
C ALA A 145 -24.06 11.84 9.36
N MET A 146 -23.55 10.61 9.21
CA MET A 146 -24.10 9.43 9.89
C MET A 146 -23.99 9.51 11.41
N VAL A 147 -22.83 9.90 11.94
CA VAL A 147 -22.61 10.01 13.40
C VAL A 147 -23.49 11.09 14.03
N LEU A 148 -23.78 12.17 13.29
CA LEU A 148 -24.61 13.28 13.76
C LEU A 148 -26.11 13.11 13.44
N GLY A 149 -26.54 11.94 12.95
CA GLY A 149 -27.95 11.66 12.64
C GLY A 149 -28.52 12.53 11.51
N LYS A 150 -27.70 12.85 10.51
CA LYS A 150 -28.07 13.62 9.32
C LYS A 150 -28.28 12.75 8.08
N PHE A 151 -28.25 11.43 8.26
CA PHE A 151 -28.63 10.37 7.31
C PHE A 151 -29.52 9.36 8.01
#